data_AF-A0A933X5U7-F1
#
_entry.id   AF-A0A933X5U7-F1
#
_cell.length_a   1.000
_cell.length_b   1.000
_cell.length_c   1.000
_cell.angle_alpha   90.00
_cell.angle_beta   90.00
_cell.angle_gamma   90.00
#
_symmetry.space_group_name_H-M   'P 1'
#
loop_
_entity.id
_entity.type
_entity.pdbx_description
1 polymer ?
#
loop_
_entity_poly.entity_id
_entity_poly.type
_entity_poly.pdbx_seq_one_letter_code
_entity_poly.pdbx_strand_id
1 'polypeptide(L)'
;MSRVSRVQGVLRRWDPISVRPGEDAPADEYDGYAPRIVSMVVNGCSRKLLSAHLGVIRVDTIGVAPNPERDWEIAGDTLEALGE
;
A
#
# COMPACT_ATOMS: atom_id res chain seq x y z
N MET A 1 16.82 6.31 4.60
CA MET A 1 15.43 5.80 4.79
C MET A 1 15.37 4.36 4.30
N SER A 2 14.79 3.42 5.05
CA SER A 2 14.72 2.01 4.60
C SER A 2 13.64 1.84 3.51
N ARG A 3 13.73 0.76 2.70
CA ARG A 3 12.68 0.41 1.72
C ARG A 3 11.31 0.26 2.39
N VAL A 4 11.26 -0.34 3.58
CA VAL A 4 10.03 -0.47 4.37
C VAL A 4 9.46 0.90 4.72
N SER A 5 10.30 1.82 5.20
CA SER A 5 9.87 3.17 5.57
C SER A 5 9.36 4.01 4.40
N ARG A 6 9.88 3.79 3.18
CA ARG A 6 9.36 4.42 1.97
C ARG A 6 7.95 3.89 1.64
N VAL A 7 7.76 2.57 1.68
CA VAL A 7 6.45 1.95 1.42
C VAL A 7 5.43 2.34 2.49
N GLN A 8 5.82 2.39 3.77
CA GLN A 8 4.95 2.91 4.84
C GLN A 8 4.39 4.30 4.49
N GLY A 9 5.24 5.22 4.04
CA GLY A 9 4.80 6.55 3.61
C GLY A 9 3.81 6.54 2.42
N VAL A 10 3.93 5.58 1.51
CA VAL A 10 2.97 5.39 0.41
C VAL A 10 1.64 4.85 0.94
N LEU A 11 1.68 3.82 1.80
CA LEU A 11 0.48 3.19 2.36
C LEU A 11 -0.35 4.14 3.23
N ARG A 12 0.29 5.08 3.92
CA ARG A 12 -0.42 6.13 4.66
C ARG A 12 -1.25 7.06 3.76
N ARG A 13 -0.88 7.19 2.48
CA ARG A 13 -1.69 7.91 1.48
C ARG A 13 -2.76 7.05 0.84
N TRP A 14 -2.67 5.72 0.95
CA TRP A 14 -3.65 4.81 0.35
C TRP A 14 -5.03 4.97 1.00
N ASP A 15 -5.05 5.04 2.34
CA ASP A 15 -6.20 5.35 3.19
C ASP A 15 -7.55 4.78 2.68
N PRO A 16 -7.68 3.44 2.61
CA PRO A 16 -8.84 2.79 2.02
C PRO A 16 -10.15 3.04 2.77
N ILE A 17 -10.10 3.46 4.04
CA ILE A 17 -11.27 3.80 4.88
C ILE A 17 -11.47 5.30 5.07
N SER A 18 -10.64 6.16 4.44
CA SER A 18 -10.73 7.62 4.51
C SER A 18 -10.66 8.19 5.94
N VAL A 19 -9.85 7.59 6.81
CA VAL A 19 -9.67 8.00 8.21
C VAL A 19 -8.51 8.97 8.41
N ARG A 20 -7.85 9.41 7.33
CA ARG A 20 -6.74 10.38 7.37
C ARG A 20 -5.69 10.00 8.42
N PRO A 21 -4.83 9.01 8.14
CA PRO A 21 -3.82 8.54 9.09
C PRO A 21 -2.97 9.69 9.66
N GLY A 22 -2.94 9.80 10.98
CA GLY A 22 -2.27 10.89 11.71
C GLY A 22 -3.19 12.05 12.13
N GLU A 23 -4.43 12.10 11.64
CA GLU A 23 -5.47 13.03 12.07
C GLU A 23 -6.55 12.28 12.88
N ASP A 24 -7.32 11.39 12.24
CA ASP A 24 -8.46 10.70 12.87
C ASP A 24 -8.17 9.22 13.23
N ALA A 25 -6.99 8.71 12.84
CA ALA A 25 -6.51 7.36 13.15
C ALA A 25 -4.98 7.35 13.36
N PRO A 26 -4.40 6.29 13.97
CA PRO A 26 -2.95 6.15 14.10
C PRO A 26 -2.24 6.29 12.76
N ALA A 27 -1.19 7.10 12.71
CA ALA A 27 -0.44 7.36 11.47
C ALA A 27 0.21 6.10 10.87
N ASP A 28 0.32 5.02 11.64
CA ASP A 28 0.96 3.76 11.30
C ASP A 28 -0.03 2.61 11.02
N GLU A 29 -1.33 2.91 10.90
CA GLU A 29 -2.39 1.90 10.72
C GLU A 29 -2.10 0.89 9.60
N TYR A 30 -1.45 1.32 8.53
CA TYR A 30 -1.13 0.49 7.36
C TYR A 30 0.33 0.03 7.29
N ASP A 31 1.17 0.43 8.25
CA ASP A 31 2.60 0.16 8.23
C ASP A 31 2.91 -1.34 8.25
N GLY A 32 2.02 -2.14 8.84
CA GLY A 32 2.15 -3.60 8.94
C GLY A 32 2.18 -4.32 7.58
N TYR A 33 1.63 -3.73 6.52
CA TYR A 33 1.66 -4.33 5.18
C TYR A 33 2.98 -4.09 4.44
N ALA A 34 3.75 -3.09 4.84
CA ALA A 34 4.94 -2.63 4.11
C ALA A 34 6.03 -3.70 3.94
N PRO A 35 6.40 -4.53 4.95
CA PRO A 35 7.46 -5.54 4.78
C PRO A 35 7.14 -6.57 3.69
N ARG A 36 5.89 -7.04 3.63
CA ARG A 36 5.45 -8.01 2.61
C ARG A 36 5.45 -7.39 1.22
N ILE A 37 4.96 -6.16 1.10
CA ILE A 37 4.93 -5.42 -0.17
C ILE A 37 6.35 -5.17 -0.69
N VAL A 38 7.29 -4.75 0.18
CA VAL A 38 8.70 -4.62 -0.19
C VAL A 38 9.27 -5.95 -0.70
N SER A 39 8.98 -7.05 0.00
CA SER A 39 9.42 -8.37 -0.44
C SER A 39 8.88 -8.72 -1.83
N MET A 40 7.60 -8.48 -2.09
CA MET A 40 7.01 -8.72 -3.42
C MET A 40 7.72 -7.91 -4.51
N VAL A 41 7.92 -6.60 -4.31
CA VAL A 41 8.55 -5.72 -5.30
C VAL A 41 10.01 -6.10 -5.55
N VAL A 42 10.79 -6.38 -4.51
CA VAL A 42 12.20 -6.81 -4.65
C VAL A 42 12.34 -8.13 -5.42
N ASN A 43 11.32 -9.00 -5.35
CA ASN A 43 11.26 -10.24 -6.12
C ASN A 43 10.66 -10.07 -7.54
N GLY A 44 10.55 -8.83 -8.05
CA GLY A 44 10.11 -8.55 -9.43
C GLY A 44 8.60 -8.56 -9.62
N CYS A 45 7.82 -8.31 -8.57
CA CYS A 45 6.37 -8.17 -8.68
C CYS A 45 6.00 -7.00 -9.62
N SER A 46 5.14 -7.27 -10.59
CA SER A 46 4.63 -6.25 -11.51
C SER A 46 3.57 -5.36 -10.84
N ARG A 47 3.37 -4.16 -11.37
CA ARG A 47 2.31 -3.22 -10.91
C ARG A 47 0.94 -3.89 -10.82
N LYS A 48 0.60 -4.72 -11.82
CA LYS A 48 -0.67 -5.45 -11.87
C LYS A 48 -0.82 -6.47 -10.74
N LEU A 49 0.24 -7.20 -10.41
CA LEU A 49 0.21 -8.16 -9.30
C LEU A 49 0.16 -7.45 -7.95
N LEU A 50 0.87 -6.33 -7.83
CA LEU A 50 0.85 -5.51 -6.62
C LEU A 50 -0.52 -4.86 -6.38
N SER A 51 -1.15 -4.29 -7.42
CA SER A 51 -2.48 -3.68 -7.31
C SER A 51 -3.54 -4.72 -6.95
N ALA A 52 -3.46 -5.92 -7.52
CA ALA A 52 -4.34 -7.02 -7.15
C ALA A 52 -4.16 -7.43 -5.67
N HIS A 53 -2.91 -7.45 -5.18
CA HIS A 53 -2.65 -7.74 -3.77
C HIS A 53 -3.21 -6.66 -2.83
N LEU A 54 -3.06 -5.38 -3.18
CA LEU A 54 -3.67 -4.27 -2.44
C LEU A 54 -5.21 -4.38 -2.42
N GLY A 55 -5.81 -4.77 -3.55
CA GLY A 55 -7.25 -5.03 -3.62
C GLY A 55 -7.71 -6.16 -2.70
N VAL A 56 -6.92 -7.24 -2.59
CA VAL A 56 -7.18 -8.32 -1.61
C VAL A 56 -7.10 -7.80 -0.17
N ILE A 57 -6.09 -6.99 0.17
CA ILE A 57 -6.00 -6.40 1.51
C ILE A 57 -7.25 -5.53 1.79
N ARG A 58 -7.63 -4.67 0.85
CA ARG A 58 -8.79 -3.78 0.95
C ARG A 58 -10.10 -4.53 1.23
N VAL A 59 -10.37 -5.58 0.45
CA VAL A 59 -11.66 -6.28 0.54
C VAL A 59 -11.63 -7.35 1.63
N ASP A 60 -10.60 -8.18 1.67
CA ASP A 60 -10.59 -9.40 2.48
C ASP A 60 -10.01 -9.16 3.89
N THR A 61 -9.11 -8.19 4.04
CA THR A 61 -8.49 -7.88 5.35
C THR A 61 -9.14 -6.68 6.02
N ILE A 62 -9.41 -5.60 5.27
CA ILE A 62 -9.99 -4.37 5.81
C ILE A 62 -11.52 -4.40 5.77
N GLY A 63 -12.13 -5.06 4.77
CA GLY A 63 -13.58 -5.23 4.69
C GLY A 63 -14.32 -4.06 4.05
N VAL A 64 -13.68 -3.30 3.16
CA VAL A 64 -14.32 -2.19 2.42
C VAL A 64 -14.53 -2.49 0.94
N ALA A 65 -15.36 -1.66 0.30
CA ALA A 65 -15.65 -1.79 -1.12
C ALA A 65 -14.37 -1.74 -1.99
N PRO A 66 -14.29 -2.51 -3.08
CA PRO A 66 -13.14 -2.52 -3.98
C PRO A 66 -12.94 -1.15 -4.62
N ASN A 67 -11.68 -0.76 -4.80
CA ASN A 67 -11.29 0.44 -5.56
C ASN A 67 -10.05 0.16 -6.41
N PRO A 68 -10.21 -0.53 -7.56
CA PRO A 68 -9.09 -0.96 -8.39
C PRO A 68 -8.24 0.19 -8.92
N GLU A 69 -8.84 1.35 -9.19
CA GLU A 69 -8.14 2.55 -9.65
C GLU A 69 -7.17 3.06 -8.58
N ARG A 70 -7.65 3.22 -7.34
CA ARG A 70 -6.80 3.64 -6.22
C ARG A 70 -5.71 2.62 -5.89
N ASP A 71 -6.03 1.34 -5.96
CA ASP A 71 -5.06 0.27 -5.71
C ASP A 71 -3.98 0.21 -6.81
N TRP A 72 -4.34 0.55 -8.05
CA TRP A 72 -3.41 0.68 -9.17
C TRP A 72 -2.49 1.91 -9.04
N GLU A 73 -3.02 3.05 -8.59
CA GLU A 73 -2.22 4.24 -8.28
C GLU A 73 -1.17 3.94 -7.21
N ILE A 74 -1.59 3.40 -6.07
CA ILE A 74 -0.71 3.08 -4.95
C ILE A 74 0.33 2.02 -5.32
N ALA A 75 -0.01 1.05 -6.16
CA ALA A 75 0.96 0.12 -6.72
C ALA A 75 2.04 0.83 -7.58
N GLY A 76 1.65 1.86 -8.34
CA GLY A 76 2.58 2.70 -9.09
C GLY A 76 3.53 3.48 -8.18
N ASP A 77 2.96 4.25 -7.24
CA ASP A 77 3.71 5.02 -6.24
C ASP A 77 4.70 4.13 -5.47
N THR A 78 4.30 2.89 -5.15
CA THR A 78 5.13 1.94 -4.42
C THR A 78 6.32 1.48 -5.24
N LEU A 79 6.12 1.19 -6.54
CA LEU A 79 7.20 0.80 -7.44
C LEU A 79 8.17 1.95 -7.66
N GLU A 80 7.66 3.18 -7.85
CA GLU A 80 8.48 4.39 -7.99
C GLU A 80 9.31 4.64 -6.72
N ALA A 81 8.69 4.60 -5.54
CA ALA A 81 9.39 4.81 -4.26
C ALA A 81 10.52 3.79 -3.99
N LEU A 82 10.45 2.60 -4.61
CA LEU A 82 11.44 1.55 -4.50
C LEU A 82 12.42 1.48 -5.69
N GLY A 83 12.09 2.13 -6.80
CA GLY A 83 12.77 2.05 -8.09
C GLY A 83 13.78 3.16 -8.40
N GLU A 84 13.79 4.24 -7.59
CA GLU A 84 14.68 5.42 -7.53
C GLU A 84 13.86 6.71 -7.49
#